data_AF-A0A9P5L9D4-F1
#
_entry.id   AF-A0A9P5L9D4-F1
#
_cell.length_a   1.000
_cell.length_b   1.000
_cell.length_c   1.000
_cell.angle_alpha   90.00
_cell.angle_beta   90.00
_cell.angle_gamma   90.00
#
_symmetry.space_group_name_H-M   'P 1'
#
loop_
_entity.id
_entity.type
_entity.pdbx_description
1 polymer ?
#
loop_
_entity_poly.entity_id
_entity_poly.type
_entity_poly.pdbx_seq_one_letter_code
_entity_poly.pdbx_strand_id
1 'polypeptide(L)'
;MATNANFHVNPENVPWGDWTNWDDDGAPHGKFTMGKNRADLVAIFIGIFIVFVERGLWTLIKFFVFLYTRRRHLRRQHIQQQVADPQPAVLLDGISHQMQTVLQNISGSSVHIASAYVKIWIANGFLEKKVAGRTLPLISVALISFGFFVVAMPLMVAFLLLDNQGDQVLIRSKMCGFWAANSADNEVTSFNALKNETWAAVTYVDSCYEGNAESALCDRFLPQRQLPMLSETNGQCPFDKEMCLSQDEYPAFVMKTDVLDSHIHFGINSPKDDRVTMQRITTCAPLAVNDFVKIHNSTMPEEKITSVYFGKSNFSPQTYNVSNFQVFAKSSYNLEYVANGTSSGSSFDPISQLQRDDADISIILLNNNWVPVQGINGACRDPIFSATENRLSPSSDYFLPDNLVTAIGCTDQYIFGNPVTKEFTEPASWIDSAFNADFAKGLSRRQAAAYFTLSWSPSARGVGSEIAILGAEALRAKKYPGLVMGFQNPIPNDQWKKEVEYWFKIGLAKMQLLPINIAMGPLDPTLPGMKDMLPNMASGRDDIVDIICSSQKVHNTEFKNFHSHGSLALKRRGLPHRTGRAEKCGAAREGG
;
A
#
# COMPACT_ATOMS: atom_id res chain seq x y z
N MET A 1 -14.31 2.41 -16.01
CA MET A 1 -13.87 2.10 -14.63
C MET A 1 -13.98 3.40 -13.85
N ALA A 2 -14.98 3.53 -12.98
CA ALA A 2 -15.02 4.67 -12.07
C ALA A 2 -13.80 4.53 -11.16
N THR A 3 -12.83 5.43 -11.31
CA THR A 3 -11.70 5.56 -10.38
C THR A 3 -12.28 5.90 -9.02
N ASN A 4 -12.35 4.93 -8.12
CA ASN A 4 -12.64 5.20 -6.72
C ASN A 4 -11.56 6.19 -6.24
N ALA A 5 -11.98 7.42 -5.92
CA ALA A 5 -11.09 8.52 -5.55
C ALA A 5 -10.16 8.17 -4.35
N ASN A 6 -10.54 7.17 -3.56
CA ASN A 6 -9.83 6.72 -2.38
C ASN A 6 -8.57 5.86 -2.66
N PHE A 7 -8.38 5.37 -3.89
CA PHE A 7 -7.20 4.57 -4.28
C PHE A 7 -6.26 5.32 -5.24
N HIS A 8 -6.35 6.65 -5.26
CA HIS A 8 -5.53 7.49 -6.12
C HIS A 8 -4.75 8.49 -5.28
N VAL A 9 -3.43 8.48 -5.43
CA VAL A 9 -2.56 9.48 -4.81
C VAL A 9 -2.35 10.62 -5.79
N ASN A 10 -2.84 11.82 -5.46
CA ASN A 10 -2.60 13.01 -6.25
C ASN A 10 -1.08 13.25 -6.41
N PRO A 11 -0.57 13.46 -7.63
CA PRO A 11 0.85 13.73 -7.85
C PRO A 11 1.46 14.85 -6.99
N GLU A 12 0.67 15.82 -6.54
CA GLU A 12 1.12 16.89 -5.63
C GLU A 12 1.50 16.39 -4.23
N ASN A 13 0.93 15.26 -3.80
CA ASN A 13 1.20 14.64 -2.50
C ASN A 13 2.38 13.65 -2.55
N VAL A 14 3.05 13.52 -3.69
CA VAL A 14 4.31 12.78 -3.81
C VAL A 14 5.45 13.81 -3.86
N PRO A 15 6.14 14.06 -2.73
CA PRO A 15 7.20 15.05 -2.68
C PRO A 15 8.34 14.67 -3.62
N TRP A 16 8.83 15.68 -4.34
CA TRP A 16 10.00 15.53 -5.20
C TRP A 16 11.23 15.69 -4.34
N GLY A 17 12.08 14.67 -4.32
CA GLY A 17 13.29 14.75 -3.52
C GLY A 17 13.86 13.40 -3.16
N ASP A 18 14.91 13.49 -2.36
CA ASP A 18 15.54 12.32 -1.77
C ASP A 18 14.72 11.85 -0.57
N TRP A 19 14.52 10.55 -0.50
CA TRP A 19 13.98 9.86 0.67
C TRP A 19 14.68 8.52 0.81
N THR A 20 14.52 7.88 1.96
CA THR A 20 15.24 6.65 2.29
C THR A 20 14.27 5.48 2.23
N ASN A 21 14.44 4.53 1.31
CA ASN A 21 13.66 3.30 1.32
C ASN A 21 14.36 2.24 2.17
N TRP A 22 13.65 1.74 3.18
CA TRP A 22 14.16 0.76 4.15
C TRP A 22 13.84 -0.71 3.80
N ASP A 23 13.46 -0.99 2.54
CA ASP A 23 13.28 -2.38 2.06
C ASP A 23 14.62 -3.11 1.86
N ASP A 24 15.64 -2.42 1.35
CA ASP A 24 16.93 -3.01 1.01
C ASP A 24 17.94 -2.84 2.15
N ASP A 25 18.51 -3.94 2.68
CA ASP A 25 19.52 -3.91 3.76
C ASP A 25 20.95 -3.56 3.28
N GLY A 26 21.20 -3.48 1.96
CA GLY A 26 22.57 -3.45 1.41
C GLY A 26 22.88 -2.42 0.32
N ALA A 27 21.88 -1.68 -0.19
CA ALA A 27 22.07 -0.62 -1.18
C ALA A 27 22.06 0.76 -0.48
N PRO A 28 22.61 1.84 -1.08
CA PRO A 28 22.38 3.15 -0.53
C PRO A 28 20.89 3.45 -0.52
N HIS A 29 20.32 3.48 0.68
CA HIS A 29 18.88 3.57 0.92
C HIS A 29 18.22 4.83 0.29
N GLY A 30 19.01 5.83 -0.11
CA GLY A 30 18.50 7.07 -0.70
C GLY A 30 17.97 6.88 -2.13
N LYS A 31 16.66 7.08 -2.30
CA LYS A 31 15.93 7.14 -3.58
C LYS A 31 15.55 8.59 -3.87
N PHE A 32 15.59 8.98 -5.14
CA PHE A 32 15.10 10.26 -5.65
C PHE A 32 13.88 10.01 -6.53
N THR A 33 12.71 10.46 -6.08
CA THR A 33 11.44 10.26 -6.80
C THR A 33 11.18 11.39 -7.78
N MET A 34 10.72 11.03 -8.98
CA MET A 34 10.27 11.97 -10.00
C MET A 34 9.13 11.38 -10.84
N GLY A 35 8.26 12.22 -11.41
CA GLY A 35 7.22 11.77 -12.33
C GLY A 35 7.79 11.06 -13.56
N LYS A 36 7.12 9.98 -13.98
CA LYS A 36 7.55 9.05 -15.03
C LYS A 36 8.00 9.73 -16.33
N ASN A 37 7.20 10.67 -16.85
CA ASN A 37 7.52 11.37 -18.09
C ASN A 37 8.84 12.15 -17.99
N ARG A 38 9.13 12.76 -16.84
CA ARG A 38 10.39 13.50 -16.64
C ARG A 38 11.56 12.55 -16.38
N ALA A 39 11.32 11.44 -15.68
CA ALA A 39 12.30 10.38 -15.50
C ALA A 39 12.75 9.79 -16.85
N ASP A 40 11.81 9.55 -17.75
CA ASP A 40 12.09 9.06 -19.09
C ASP A 40 12.88 10.10 -19.92
N LEU A 41 12.52 11.39 -19.82
CA LEU A 41 13.28 12.46 -20.46
C LEU A 41 14.73 12.56 -19.94
N VAL A 42 14.94 12.42 -18.61
CA VAL A 42 16.28 12.43 -18.02
C VAL A 42 17.08 11.22 -18.48
N ALA A 43 16.48 10.03 -18.54
CA ALA A 43 17.15 8.83 -19.05
C ALA A 43 17.59 9.00 -20.52
N ILE A 44 16.71 9.54 -21.37
CA ILE A 44 17.03 9.86 -22.78
C ILE A 44 18.16 10.88 -22.86
N PHE A 45 18.10 11.96 -22.07
CA PHE A 45 19.13 12.99 -22.03
C PHE A 45 20.50 12.42 -21.63
N ILE A 46 20.55 11.56 -20.61
CA ILE A 46 21.79 10.93 -20.17
C ILE A 46 22.37 10.04 -21.28
N GLY A 47 21.54 9.26 -21.97
CA GLY A 47 21.97 8.46 -23.12
C GLY A 47 22.61 9.30 -24.23
N ILE A 48 21.99 10.44 -24.57
CA ILE A 48 22.54 11.39 -25.56
C ILE A 48 23.85 12.03 -25.05
N PHE A 49 23.90 12.43 -23.79
CA PHE A 49 25.06 13.09 -23.18
C PHE A 49 26.31 12.20 -23.22
N ILE A 50 26.15 10.89 -22.98
CA ILE A 50 27.24 9.91 -23.05
C ILE A 50 27.90 9.90 -24.44
N VAL A 51 27.12 10.06 -25.52
CA VAL A 51 27.65 10.13 -26.89
C VAL A 51 28.52 11.39 -27.08
N PHE A 52 28.16 12.52 -26.46
CA PHE A 52 29.00 13.72 -26.50
C PHE A 52 30.30 13.54 -25.70
N VAL A 53 30.24 12.86 -24.55
CA VAL A 53 31.42 12.53 -23.74
C VAL A 53 32.39 11.63 -24.51
N GLU A 54 31.89 10.63 -25.25
CA GLU A 54 32.70 9.79 -26.13
C GLU A 54 33.47 10.64 -27.15
N ARG A 55 32.79 11.55 -27.83
CA ARG A 55 33.41 12.41 -28.85
C ARG A 55 34.49 13.31 -28.24
N GLY A 56 34.21 13.88 -27.07
CA GLY A 56 35.17 14.72 -26.35
C GLY A 56 36.40 13.95 -25.92
N LEU A 57 36.21 12.80 -25.26
CA LEU A 57 37.29 11.92 -24.81
C LEU A 57 38.12 11.42 -25.99
N TRP A 58 37.47 10.99 -27.06
CA TRP A 58 38.16 10.49 -28.24
C TRP A 58 39.02 11.57 -28.91
N THR A 59 38.56 12.83 -28.91
CA THR A 59 39.37 13.96 -29.39
C THR A 59 40.68 14.10 -28.60
N LEU A 60 40.64 13.92 -27.27
CA LEU A 60 41.85 13.91 -26.43
C LEU A 60 42.73 12.71 -26.73
N ILE A 61 42.16 11.51 -26.87
CA ILE A 61 42.91 10.28 -27.19
C ILE A 61 43.64 10.43 -28.52
N LYS A 62 42.96 10.91 -29.58
CA LYS A 62 43.60 11.21 -30.88
C LYS A 62 44.80 12.14 -30.73
N PHE A 63 44.64 13.22 -29.97
CA PHE A 63 45.69 14.20 -29.74
C PHE A 63 46.90 13.60 -29.02
N PHE A 64 46.68 12.80 -27.98
CA PHE A 64 47.77 12.11 -27.28
C PHE A 64 48.47 11.08 -28.15
N VAL A 65 47.73 10.29 -28.92
CA VAL A 65 48.29 9.31 -29.87
C VAL A 65 49.11 10.01 -30.95
N PHE A 66 48.62 11.14 -31.47
CA PHE A 66 49.36 11.97 -32.41
C PHE A 66 50.69 12.48 -31.82
N LEU A 67 50.66 13.05 -30.61
CA LEU A 67 51.87 13.53 -29.92
C LEU A 67 52.87 12.41 -29.64
N TYR A 68 52.38 11.25 -29.18
CA TYR A 68 53.21 10.09 -28.89
C TYR A 68 53.89 9.56 -30.16
N THR A 69 53.12 9.42 -31.24
CA THR A 69 53.63 8.93 -32.52
C THR A 69 54.67 9.91 -33.09
N ARG A 70 54.39 11.21 -33.05
CA ARG A 70 55.34 12.26 -33.46
C ARG A 70 56.64 12.23 -32.64
N ARG A 71 56.56 12.13 -31.31
CA ARG A 71 57.75 12.03 -30.43
C ARG A 71 58.56 10.77 -30.70
N ARG A 72 57.90 9.63 -30.92
CA ARG A 72 58.58 8.36 -31.25
C ARG A 72 59.29 8.44 -32.60
N HIS A 73 58.69 9.11 -33.59
CA HIS A 73 59.34 9.37 -34.87
C HIS A 73 60.55 10.28 -34.73
N LEU A 74 60.45 11.39 -33.98
CA LEU A 74 61.59 12.29 -33.73
C LEU A 74 62.74 11.59 -33.00
N ARG A 75 62.45 10.74 -32.00
CA ARG A 75 63.48 9.94 -31.32
C ARG A 75 64.16 8.95 -32.26
N ARG A 76 63.39 8.29 -33.14
CA ARG A 76 63.95 7.37 -34.13
C ARG A 76 64.82 8.10 -35.15
N GLN A 77 64.42 9.28 -35.61
CA GLN A 77 65.25 10.12 -36.47
C GLN A 77 66.57 10.53 -35.79
N HIS A 78 66.53 10.92 -34.51
CA HIS A 78 67.75 11.26 -33.76
C HIS A 78 68.70 10.07 -33.57
N ILE A 79 68.18 8.89 -33.24
CA ILE A 79 68.99 7.67 -33.07
C ILE A 79 69.59 7.22 -34.40
N GLN A 80 68.84 7.35 -35.50
CA GLN A 80 69.27 6.93 -36.83
C GLN A 80 70.29 7.91 -37.46
N GLN A 81 70.32 9.17 -37.03
CA GLN A 81 71.37 10.14 -37.39
C GLN A 81 72.72 9.89 -36.71
N GLN A 82 72.77 9.09 -35.63
CA GLN A 82 74.02 8.76 -34.93
C GLN A 82 74.71 7.49 -35.44
N VAL A 83 74.08 6.73 -36.34
CA VAL A 83 74.67 5.54 -36.96
C VAL A 83 75.22 5.93 -38.33
N ALA A 84 76.55 5.98 -38.46
CA ALA A 84 77.25 6.36 -39.67
C ALA A 84 77.26 5.19 -40.69
N ASP A 85 76.22 5.08 -41.53
CA ASP A 85 76.27 4.36 -42.80
C ASP A 85 75.25 4.95 -43.80
N PRO A 86 75.65 5.43 -44.99
CA PRO A 86 74.76 6.13 -45.91
C PRO A 86 74.01 5.13 -46.80
N GLN A 87 72.98 4.49 -46.25
CA GLN A 87 71.91 3.93 -47.08
C GLN A 87 70.80 4.98 -47.26
N PRO A 88 70.07 4.95 -48.41
CA PRO A 88 69.12 6.00 -48.74
C PRO A 88 68.17 6.17 -47.56
N ALA A 89 68.07 7.42 -47.09
CA ALA A 89 67.15 7.82 -46.04
C ALA A 89 65.86 7.06 -46.24
N VAL A 90 65.55 6.12 -45.33
CA VAL A 90 64.31 5.35 -45.35
C VAL A 90 63.21 6.38 -45.42
N LEU A 91 62.71 6.57 -46.65
CA LEU A 91 61.67 7.49 -47.04
C LEU A 91 60.61 7.35 -45.96
N LEU A 92 60.28 8.45 -45.26
CA LEU A 92 59.28 8.41 -44.20
C LEU A 92 58.10 7.57 -44.69
N ASP A 93 57.93 6.42 -44.05
CA ASP A 93 57.01 5.35 -44.47
C ASP A 93 55.66 6.01 -44.80
N GLY A 94 55.21 6.00 -46.06
CA GLY A 94 54.05 6.79 -46.51
C GLY A 94 52.79 6.51 -45.68
N ILE A 95 52.71 5.30 -45.13
CA ILE A 95 51.71 4.85 -44.16
C ILE A 95 51.71 5.70 -42.88
N SER A 96 52.88 6.07 -42.35
CA SER A 96 52.99 6.90 -41.14
C SER A 96 52.45 8.31 -41.37
N HIS A 97 52.65 8.88 -42.55
CA HIS A 97 52.06 10.17 -42.93
C HIS A 97 50.55 10.05 -43.11
N GLN A 98 50.06 9.02 -43.80
CA GLN A 98 48.62 8.76 -43.94
C GLN A 98 47.93 8.63 -42.57
N MET A 99 48.55 7.90 -41.62
CA MET A 99 48.03 7.74 -40.26
C MET A 99 48.00 9.07 -39.48
N GLN A 100 49.01 9.93 -39.63
CA GLN A 100 49.05 11.25 -38.99
C GLN A 100 48.01 12.21 -39.58
N THR A 101 47.85 12.21 -40.90
CA THR A 101 46.84 13.01 -41.60
C THR A 101 45.43 12.63 -41.15
N VAL A 102 45.15 11.33 -40.99
CA VAL A 102 43.86 10.85 -40.47
C VAL A 102 43.62 11.32 -39.05
N LEU A 103 44.64 11.27 -38.17
CA LEU A 103 44.51 11.73 -36.78
C LEU A 103 44.29 13.24 -36.65
N GLN A 104 44.82 14.04 -37.58
CA GLN A 104 44.65 15.50 -37.59
C GLN A 104 43.34 15.95 -38.23
N ASN A 105 42.94 15.31 -39.34
CA ASN A 105 41.89 15.85 -40.22
C ASN A 105 40.52 15.19 -40.01
N ILE A 106 40.44 13.98 -39.46
CA ILE A 106 39.14 13.34 -39.24
C ILE A 106 38.52 13.84 -37.93
N SER A 107 37.61 14.80 -38.08
CA SER A 107 36.62 15.16 -37.08
C SER A 107 35.51 14.08 -37.06
N GLY A 108 35.24 13.48 -35.90
CA GLY A 108 34.26 12.39 -35.79
C GLY A 108 34.50 11.44 -34.62
N SER A 109 33.51 10.56 -34.38
CA SER A 109 33.55 9.50 -33.36
C SER A 109 34.63 8.46 -33.64
N SER A 110 34.93 7.63 -32.64
CA SER A 110 35.91 6.55 -32.71
C SER A 110 35.77 5.63 -33.92
N VAL A 111 34.53 5.28 -34.32
CA VAL A 111 34.25 4.43 -35.49
C VAL A 111 34.72 5.05 -36.80
N HIS A 112 34.61 6.37 -36.97
CA HIS A 112 35.06 7.02 -38.20
C HIS A 112 36.58 6.87 -38.39
N ILE A 113 37.34 6.96 -37.30
CA ILE A 113 38.79 6.72 -37.35
C ILE A 113 39.11 5.24 -37.56
N ALA A 114 38.40 4.34 -36.88
CA ALA A 114 38.56 2.91 -37.08
C ALA A 114 38.36 2.54 -38.56
N SER A 115 37.28 3.02 -39.19
CA SER A 115 37.01 2.78 -40.62
C SER A 115 38.08 3.37 -41.54
N ALA A 116 38.60 4.57 -41.24
CA ALA A 116 39.69 5.17 -42.01
C ALA A 116 41.00 4.35 -41.89
N TYR A 117 41.31 3.84 -40.71
CA TYR A 117 42.48 2.98 -40.48
C TYR A 117 42.32 1.59 -41.12
N VAL A 118 41.10 1.05 -41.15
CA VAL A 118 40.78 -0.18 -41.91
C VAL A 118 41.00 0.05 -43.41
N LYS A 119 40.57 1.20 -43.95
CA LYS A 119 40.82 1.55 -45.37
C LYS A 119 42.32 1.65 -45.66
N ILE A 120 43.12 2.27 -44.79
CA ILE A 120 44.59 2.31 -44.91
C ILE A 120 45.19 0.90 -44.88
N TRP A 121 44.71 0.04 -43.98
CA TRP A 121 45.19 -1.33 -43.87
C TRP A 121 44.88 -2.16 -45.13
N ILE A 122 43.66 -2.07 -45.66
CA ILE A 122 43.27 -2.76 -46.89
C ILE A 122 44.07 -2.23 -48.09
N ALA A 123 44.24 -0.92 -48.20
CA ALA A 123 44.92 -0.28 -49.34
C ALA A 123 46.43 -0.57 -49.40
N ASN A 124 47.07 -0.83 -48.27
CA ASN A 124 48.53 -1.07 -48.18
C ASN A 124 48.90 -2.55 -47.96
N GLY A 125 47.96 -3.48 -48.18
CA GLY A 125 48.19 -4.92 -48.09
C GLY A 125 47.57 -5.56 -46.84
N PHE A 126 46.42 -6.23 -47.02
CA PHE A 126 45.66 -6.88 -45.95
C PHE A 126 46.45 -7.96 -45.20
N LEU A 127 47.34 -8.69 -45.89
CA LEU A 127 48.14 -9.80 -45.34
C LEU A 127 49.51 -9.36 -44.78
N GLU A 128 49.86 -8.08 -44.88
CA GLU A 128 51.16 -7.57 -44.43
C GLU A 128 51.22 -7.38 -42.91
N LYS A 129 52.00 -8.25 -42.23
CA LYS A 129 52.14 -8.23 -40.77
C LYS A 129 52.66 -6.90 -40.22
N LYS A 130 53.52 -6.20 -40.97
CA LYS A 130 54.08 -4.89 -40.57
C LYS A 130 53.04 -3.78 -40.61
N VAL A 131 52.11 -3.83 -41.56
CA VAL A 131 51.01 -2.86 -41.68
C VAL A 131 49.97 -3.15 -40.60
N ALA A 132 49.58 -4.41 -40.46
CA ALA A 132 48.66 -4.87 -39.42
C ALA A 132 49.14 -4.48 -38.00
N GLY A 133 50.41 -4.71 -37.68
CA GLY A 133 50.98 -4.36 -36.37
C GLY A 133 51.00 -2.86 -36.03
N ARG A 134 50.81 -1.99 -37.03
CA ARG A 134 50.75 -0.52 -36.84
C ARG A 134 49.32 0.01 -36.82
N THR A 135 48.41 -0.59 -37.57
CA THR A 135 47.01 -0.12 -37.69
C THR A 135 46.08 -0.79 -36.67
N LEU A 136 46.24 -2.08 -36.37
CA LEU A 136 45.36 -2.81 -35.45
C LEU A 136 45.22 -2.17 -34.06
N PRO A 137 46.30 -1.75 -33.37
CA PRO A 137 46.18 -1.24 -32.01
C PRO A 137 45.23 -0.06 -31.89
N LEU A 138 45.24 0.86 -32.86
CA LEU A 138 44.34 2.01 -32.84
C LEU A 138 42.92 1.64 -33.25
N ILE A 139 42.76 0.70 -34.20
CA ILE A 139 41.43 0.16 -34.57
C ILE A 139 40.80 -0.50 -33.34
N SER A 140 41.54 -1.33 -32.59
CA SER A 140 41.06 -1.98 -31.38
C SER A 140 40.67 -0.96 -30.32
N VAL A 141 41.52 0.03 -30.03
CA VAL A 141 41.21 1.08 -29.04
C VAL A 141 39.98 1.90 -29.45
N ALA A 142 39.83 2.21 -30.74
CA ALA A 142 38.67 2.93 -31.27
C ALA A 142 37.37 2.11 -31.15
N LEU A 143 37.40 0.83 -31.54
CA LEU A 143 36.23 -0.05 -31.45
C LEU A 143 35.86 -0.35 -30.00
N ILE A 144 36.83 -0.53 -29.10
CA ILE A 144 36.59 -0.69 -27.66
C ILE A 144 35.98 0.58 -27.08
N SER A 145 36.51 1.76 -27.43
CA SER A 145 35.94 3.04 -26.99
C SER A 145 34.51 3.20 -27.48
N PHE A 146 34.23 2.89 -28.75
CA PHE A 146 32.87 2.95 -29.29
C PHE A 146 31.94 1.97 -28.58
N GLY A 147 32.33 0.69 -28.51
CA GLY A 147 31.55 -0.35 -27.86
C GLY A 147 31.29 -0.03 -26.39
N PHE A 148 32.29 0.50 -25.69
CA PHE A 148 32.13 0.91 -24.31
C PHE A 148 31.17 2.10 -24.17
N PHE A 149 31.36 3.20 -24.88
CA PHE A 149 30.55 4.41 -24.65
C PHE A 149 29.19 4.41 -25.35
N VAL A 150 29.03 3.71 -26.47
CA VAL A 150 27.76 3.70 -27.22
C VAL A 150 26.89 2.50 -26.87
N VAL A 151 27.50 1.39 -26.43
CA VAL A 151 26.77 0.17 -26.06
C VAL A 151 26.84 -0.09 -24.56
N ALA A 152 28.03 -0.30 -24.01
CA ALA A 152 28.17 -0.78 -22.62
C ALA A 152 27.77 0.27 -21.58
N MET A 153 28.14 1.54 -21.74
CA MET A 153 27.89 2.58 -20.75
C MET A 153 26.40 2.99 -20.73
N PRO A 154 25.70 3.18 -21.86
CA PRO A 154 24.26 3.39 -21.84
C PRO A 154 23.53 2.20 -21.24
N LEU A 155 23.95 0.96 -21.52
CA LEU A 155 23.38 -0.23 -20.87
C LEU A 155 23.68 -0.25 -19.38
N MET A 156 24.92 -0.02 -18.93
CA MET A 156 25.28 0.01 -17.51
C MET A 156 24.54 1.12 -16.76
N VAL A 157 24.41 2.30 -17.35
CA VAL A 157 23.65 3.43 -16.78
C VAL A 157 22.16 3.11 -16.78
N ALA A 158 21.65 2.51 -17.86
CA ALA A 158 20.29 2.01 -17.90
C ALA A 158 20.08 0.97 -16.80
N PHE A 159 20.93 -0.03 -16.61
CA PHE A 159 20.83 -0.98 -15.48
C PHE A 159 20.92 -0.26 -14.12
N LEU A 160 21.93 0.58 -13.88
CA LEU A 160 22.06 1.29 -12.59
C LEU A 160 20.89 2.25 -12.30
N LEU A 161 20.26 2.82 -13.33
CA LEU A 161 19.11 3.72 -13.21
C LEU A 161 17.76 3.00 -13.30
N LEU A 162 17.65 1.85 -13.96
CA LEU A 162 16.39 1.13 -14.26
C LEU A 162 16.18 -0.10 -13.38
N ASP A 163 17.24 -0.82 -13.01
CA ASP A 163 17.19 -2.13 -12.34
C ASP A 163 16.72 -2.04 -10.87
N ASN A 164 16.32 -0.84 -10.42
CA ASN A 164 15.87 -0.55 -9.05
C ASN A 164 14.80 0.54 -8.98
N GLN A 165 14.11 0.80 -10.10
CA GLN A 165 12.95 1.69 -10.15
C GLN A 165 11.75 0.98 -9.52
N GLY A 166 11.81 0.74 -8.21
CA GLY A 166 10.60 0.43 -7.47
C GLY A 166 9.59 1.53 -7.76
N ASP A 167 8.34 1.15 -8.00
CA ASP A 167 7.22 2.08 -8.11
C ASP A 167 6.75 2.59 -6.73
N GLN A 168 7.44 2.20 -5.66
CA GLN A 168 7.18 2.69 -4.32
C GLN A 168 7.54 4.16 -4.18
N VAL A 169 6.61 4.97 -3.72
CA VAL A 169 6.82 6.39 -3.44
C VAL A 169 6.45 6.70 -2.01
N LEU A 170 7.16 7.65 -1.43
CA LEU A 170 6.75 8.26 -0.17
C LEU A 170 5.61 9.24 -0.46
N ILE A 171 4.57 9.22 0.37
CA ILE A 171 3.44 10.15 0.27
C ILE A 171 3.47 11.13 1.44
N ARG A 172 3.17 12.40 1.15
CA ARG A 172 3.13 13.49 2.12
C ARG A 172 2.11 14.53 1.68
N SER A 173 0.99 14.60 2.40
CA SER A 173 -0.02 15.65 2.23
C SER A 173 0.14 16.75 3.27
N LYS A 174 -0.29 17.97 2.92
CA LYS A 174 -0.47 19.05 3.91
C LYS A 174 -1.63 18.79 4.86
N MET A 175 -2.55 17.91 4.46
CA MET A 175 -3.72 17.52 5.23
C MET A 175 -3.47 16.25 6.05
N CYS A 176 -2.24 15.76 6.14
CA CYS A 176 -1.94 14.59 6.97
C CYS A 176 -2.40 14.84 8.42
N GLY A 177 -3.08 13.86 9.01
CA GLY A 177 -3.63 14.01 10.35
C GLY A 177 -4.50 12.85 10.79
N PHE A 178 -4.88 12.89 12.06
CA PHE A 178 -5.81 11.96 12.69
C PHE A 178 -7.21 12.58 12.61
N TRP A 179 -7.70 12.64 11.38
CA TRP A 179 -9.00 13.24 11.10
C TRP A 179 -10.12 12.34 11.61
N ALA A 180 -10.95 12.90 12.48
CA ALA A 180 -12.20 12.30 12.90
C ALA A 180 -13.32 13.31 12.74
N ALA A 181 -14.44 12.82 12.24
CA ALA A 181 -15.68 13.58 12.22
C ALA A 181 -16.37 13.41 13.57
N ASN A 182 -16.69 14.52 14.23
CA ASN A 182 -17.41 14.50 15.50
C ASN A 182 -18.92 14.52 15.26
N SER A 183 -19.60 13.44 15.62
CA SER A 183 -21.05 13.30 15.47
C SER A 183 -21.83 14.33 16.28
N ALA A 184 -21.28 14.80 17.41
CA ALA A 184 -21.87 15.86 18.22
C ALA A 184 -21.86 17.23 17.52
N ASP A 185 -20.91 17.47 16.61
CA ASP A 185 -20.82 18.72 15.85
C ASP A 185 -21.63 18.61 14.53
N ASN A 186 -21.48 17.49 13.81
CA ASN A 186 -22.25 17.20 12.61
C ASN A 186 -22.36 15.69 12.36
N GLU A 187 -23.55 15.16 12.62
CA GLU A 187 -23.86 13.74 12.44
C GLU A 187 -23.74 13.28 10.98
N VAL A 188 -24.20 14.09 10.02
CA VAL A 188 -24.22 13.75 8.59
C VAL A 188 -22.80 13.61 8.05
N THR A 189 -21.92 14.56 8.33
CA THR A 189 -20.50 14.48 7.95
C THR A 189 -19.86 13.23 8.53
N SER A 190 -20.14 12.96 9.81
CA SER A 190 -19.55 11.83 10.53
C SER A 190 -19.97 10.49 9.96
N PHE A 191 -21.26 10.33 9.72
CA PHE A 191 -21.80 9.13 9.09
C PHE A 191 -21.26 8.95 7.66
N ASN A 192 -21.18 10.02 6.86
CA ASN A 192 -20.68 9.93 5.49
C ASN A 192 -19.18 9.58 5.42
N ALA A 193 -18.35 10.12 6.32
CA ALA A 193 -16.93 9.79 6.40
C ALA A 193 -16.74 8.29 6.71
N LEU A 194 -17.39 7.82 7.78
CA LEU A 194 -17.33 6.42 8.21
C LEU A 194 -17.90 5.45 7.15
N LYS A 195 -18.97 5.88 6.47
CA LYS A 195 -19.56 5.16 5.33
C LYS A 195 -18.57 5.02 4.18
N ASN A 196 -17.95 6.11 3.75
CA ASN A 196 -17.00 6.09 2.64
C ASN A 196 -15.77 5.22 2.94
N GLU A 197 -15.24 5.27 4.16
CA GLU A 197 -14.15 4.39 4.61
C GLU A 197 -14.56 2.91 4.54
N THR A 198 -15.74 2.58 5.07
CA THR A 198 -16.24 1.20 5.10
C THR A 198 -16.49 0.66 3.70
N TRP A 199 -17.11 1.45 2.81
CA TRP A 199 -17.34 1.04 1.41
C TRP A 199 -16.04 0.91 0.61
N ALA A 200 -15.01 1.71 0.91
CA ALA A 200 -13.69 1.54 0.30
C ALA A 200 -13.06 0.20 0.71
N ALA A 201 -13.12 -0.15 1.99
CA ALA A 201 -12.64 -1.43 2.49
C ALA A 201 -13.41 -2.62 1.90
N VAL A 202 -14.75 -2.56 1.86
CA VAL A 202 -15.61 -3.57 1.20
C VAL A 202 -15.19 -3.76 -0.26
N THR A 203 -15.07 -2.66 -1.01
CA THR A 203 -14.66 -2.72 -2.42
C THR A 203 -13.29 -3.36 -2.59
N TYR A 204 -12.35 -3.07 -1.68
CA TYR A 204 -11.02 -3.67 -1.69
C TYR A 204 -11.07 -5.16 -1.40
N VAL A 205 -11.81 -5.61 -0.37
CA VAL A 205 -11.99 -7.03 -0.06
C VAL A 205 -12.59 -7.78 -1.25
N ASP A 206 -13.66 -7.24 -1.82
CA ASP A 206 -14.36 -7.84 -2.94
C ASP A 206 -13.49 -7.98 -4.19
N SER A 207 -12.65 -6.98 -4.45
CA SER A 207 -11.81 -6.93 -5.65
C SER A 207 -10.49 -7.69 -5.47
N CYS A 208 -9.91 -7.65 -4.26
CA CYS A 208 -8.53 -8.02 -4.01
C CYS A 208 -8.36 -9.20 -3.03
N TYR A 209 -9.19 -9.32 -2.00
CA TYR A 209 -9.09 -10.46 -1.05
C TYR A 209 -9.82 -11.70 -1.58
N GLU A 210 -11.02 -11.53 -2.14
CA GLU A 210 -11.82 -12.66 -2.65
C GLU A 210 -11.44 -13.06 -4.09
N GLY A 211 -10.74 -12.19 -4.83
CA GLY A 211 -10.27 -12.43 -6.18
C GLY A 211 -8.76 -12.69 -6.23
N ASN A 212 -8.30 -13.49 -7.20
CA ASN A 212 -6.88 -13.76 -7.46
C ASN A 212 -6.35 -13.13 -8.76
N ALA A 213 -7.20 -12.40 -9.49
CA ALA A 213 -6.79 -11.77 -10.75
C ALA A 213 -5.79 -10.63 -10.47
N GLU A 214 -4.76 -10.55 -11.30
CA GLU A 214 -3.80 -9.45 -11.25
C GLU A 214 -4.47 -8.11 -11.58
N SER A 215 -4.20 -7.10 -10.76
CA SER A 215 -4.77 -5.76 -10.88
C SER A 215 -3.82 -4.74 -10.30
N ALA A 216 -3.67 -3.59 -10.97
CA ALA A 216 -2.87 -2.49 -10.43
C ALA A 216 -3.35 -2.02 -9.05
N LEU A 217 -4.66 -2.08 -8.79
CA LEU A 217 -5.23 -1.75 -7.48
C LEU A 217 -4.80 -2.74 -6.38
N CYS A 218 -4.78 -4.03 -6.71
CA CYS A 218 -4.55 -5.09 -5.73
C CYS A 218 -3.06 -5.35 -5.50
N ASP A 219 -2.25 -5.26 -6.56
CA ASP A 219 -0.85 -5.71 -6.56
C ASP A 219 0.16 -4.56 -6.70
N ARG A 220 -0.30 -3.32 -6.97
CA ARG A 220 0.56 -2.14 -7.16
C ARG A 220 0.03 -0.87 -6.50
N PHE A 221 -0.68 -1.01 -5.40
CA PHE A 221 -1.10 0.13 -4.56
C PHE A 221 -0.65 -0.06 -3.11
N LEU A 222 -1.22 -1.06 -2.43
CA LEU A 222 -0.82 -1.44 -1.07
C LEU A 222 0.47 -2.29 -1.07
N PRO A 223 1.23 -2.32 0.04
CA PRO A 223 2.41 -3.18 0.17
C PRO A 223 2.10 -4.68 0.02
N GLN A 224 0.92 -5.09 0.46
CA GLN A 224 0.43 -6.47 0.38
C GLN A 224 -1.02 -6.45 -0.09
N ARG A 225 -1.36 -7.36 -1.02
CA ARG A 225 -2.71 -7.53 -1.54
C ARG A 225 -3.72 -7.86 -0.43
N GLN A 226 -3.32 -8.70 0.51
CA GLN A 226 -4.10 -9.07 1.68
C GLN A 226 -3.17 -9.26 2.88
N LEU A 227 -3.67 -8.96 4.07
CA LEU A 227 -2.94 -9.26 5.30
C LEU A 227 -2.95 -10.78 5.55
N PRO A 228 -1.81 -11.38 5.91
CA PRO A 228 -1.76 -12.81 6.20
C PRO A 228 -2.58 -13.13 7.45
N MET A 229 -3.46 -14.12 7.32
CA MET A 229 -4.31 -14.61 8.38
C MET A 229 -4.52 -16.12 8.28
N LEU A 230 -4.82 -16.72 9.42
CA LEU A 230 -5.21 -18.11 9.60
C LEU A 230 -6.60 -18.15 10.23
N SER A 231 -7.40 -19.13 9.82
CA SER A 231 -8.70 -19.39 10.41
C SER A 231 -8.80 -20.85 10.88
N GLU A 232 -9.37 -21.03 12.07
CA GLU A 232 -9.49 -22.33 12.72
C GLU A 232 -10.92 -22.55 13.20
N THR A 233 -11.45 -23.76 12.98
CA THR A 233 -12.84 -24.14 13.27
C THR A 233 -13.03 -24.92 14.57
N ASN A 234 -12.00 -25.03 15.40
CA ASN A 234 -12.02 -25.83 16.63
C ASN A 234 -11.87 -24.94 17.89
N GLY A 235 -12.38 -23.72 17.83
CA GLY A 235 -12.32 -22.76 18.93
C GLY A 235 -13.28 -23.12 20.05
N GLN A 236 -12.90 -22.74 21.27
CA GLN A 236 -13.81 -22.75 22.42
C GLN A 236 -14.74 -21.54 22.37
N CYS A 237 -15.93 -21.67 22.93
CA CYS A 237 -16.84 -20.54 23.09
C CYS A 237 -16.12 -19.40 23.82
N PRO A 238 -16.14 -18.16 23.29
CA PRO A 238 -15.46 -17.04 23.93
C PRO A 238 -16.20 -16.51 25.16
N PHE A 239 -17.42 -16.99 25.41
CA PHE A 239 -18.30 -16.61 26.51
C PHE A 239 -18.56 -17.80 27.44
N ASP A 240 -19.43 -17.61 28.44
CA ASP A 240 -19.93 -18.73 29.25
C ASP A 240 -20.57 -19.81 28.37
N LYS A 241 -20.41 -21.07 28.78
CA LYS A 241 -20.82 -22.25 27.99
C LYS A 241 -22.29 -22.21 27.55
N GLU A 242 -23.15 -21.64 28.39
CA GLU A 242 -24.60 -21.52 28.15
C GLU A 242 -24.95 -20.48 27.07
N MET A 243 -24.03 -19.57 26.72
CA MET A 243 -24.29 -18.54 25.72
C MET A 243 -24.16 -19.05 24.29
N CYS A 244 -23.24 -19.98 24.04
CA CYS A 244 -22.98 -20.48 22.70
C CYS A 244 -23.94 -21.62 22.33
N LEU A 245 -24.44 -21.57 21.10
CA LEU A 245 -25.30 -22.61 20.53
C LEU A 245 -24.49 -23.89 20.30
N SER A 246 -24.77 -24.95 21.06
CA SER A 246 -24.26 -26.33 20.89
C SER A 246 -22.79 -26.42 20.44
N GLN A 247 -21.84 -26.29 21.37
CA GLN A 247 -20.39 -26.27 21.06
C GLN A 247 -19.88 -27.47 20.27
N ASP A 248 -20.49 -28.65 20.45
CA ASP A 248 -20.09 -29.88 19.75
C ASP A 248 -20.50 -29.85 18.27
N GLU A 249 -21.57 -29.13 17.93
CA GLU A 249 -22.11 -29.03 16.56
C GLU A 249 -21.61 -27.76 15.85
N TYR A 250 -21.54 -26.64 16.58
CA TYR A 250 -21.12 -25.33 16.08
C TYR A 250 -19.95 -24.78 16.92
N PRO A 251 -18.74 -25.37 16.80
CA PRO A 251 -17.57 -24.87 17.49
C PRO A 251 -17.24 -23.44 17.08
N ALA A 252 -16.62 -22.68 17.98
CA ALA A 252 -16.27 -21.30 17.71
C ALA A 252 -15.24 -21.21 16.57
N PHE A 253 -15.33 -20.13 15.81
CA PHE A 253 -14.45 -19.85 14.69
C PHE A 253 -13.45 -18.77 15.10
N VAL A 254 -12.17 -19.12 15.05
CA VAL A 254 -11.06 -18.24 15.43
C VAL A 254 -10.37 -17.76 14.17
N MET A 255 -10.23 -16.45 14.04
CA MET A 255 -9.50 -15.79 12.96
C MET A 255 -8.36 -15.02 13.58
N LYS A 256 -7.13 -15.33 13.15
CA LYS A 256 -5.91 -14.76 13.72
C LYS A 256 -5.01 -14.29 12.59
N THR A 257 -4.55 -13.05 12.68
CA THR A 257 -3.51 -12.58 11.76
C THR A 257 -2.16 -13.19 12.12
N ASP A 258 -1.24 -13.26 11.16
CA ASP A 258 0.17 -13.41 11.51
C ASP A 258 0.66 -12.18 12.32
N VAL A 259 1.92 -12.20 12.73
CA VAL A 259 2.56 -11.03 13.34
C VAL A 259 2.81 -9.99 12.24
N LEU A 260 1.96 -8.97 12.19
CA LEU A 260 1.96 -7.94 11.15
C LEU A 260 2.97 -6.85 11.47
N ASP A 261 4.05 -6.80 10.72
CA ASP A 261 5.06 -5.72 10.75
C ASP A 261 4.58 -4.41 10.10
N SER A 262 4.79 -3.28 10.78
CA SER A 262 4.41 -1.92 10.37
C SER A 262 4.97 -1.50 9.00
N HIS A 263 6.18 -1.95 8.67
CA HIS A 263 6.85 -1.63 7.42
C HIS A 263 6.34 -2.51 6.28
N ILE A 264 6.33 -3.82 6.49
CA ILE A 264 6.09 -4.82 5.44
C ILE A 264 4.61 -4.84 5.04
N HIS A 265 3.70 -4.79 6.02
CA HIS A 265 2.28 -5.01 5.78
C HIS A 265 1.47 -3.72 5.60
N PHE A 266 1.93 -2.63 6.21
CA PHE A 266 1.22 -1.35 6.26
C PHE A 266 1.94 -0.21 5.53
N GLY A 267 3.21 -0.39 5.14
CA GLY A 267 3.95 0.61 4.37
C GLY A 267 4.46 1.78 5.21
N ILE A 268 4.60 1.60 6.53
CA ILE A 268 5.21 2.60 7.40
C ILE A 268 6.74 2.50 7.29
N ASN A 269 7.31 3.33 6.43
CA ASN A 269 8.72 3.31 6.03
C ASN A 269 9.67 3.58 7.22
N SER A 270 10.38 2.55 7.67
CA SER A 270 11.19 2.56 8.89
C SER A 270 12.30 1.49 8.83
N PRO A 271 13.50 1.77 9.40
CA PRO A 271 14.54 0.76 9.54
C PRO A 271 14.07 -0.34 10.50
N LYS A 272 14.69 -1.52 10.43
CA LYS A 272 14.27 -2.71 11.22
C LYS A 272 14.13 -2.43 12.72
N ASP A 273 15.03 -1.63 13.28
CA ASP A 273 15.05 -1.33 14.71
C ASP A 273 13.92 -0.39 15.16
N ASP A 274 13.27 0.29 14.21
CA ASP A 274 12.22 1.27 14.47
C ASP A 274 10.81 0.78 14.07
N ARG A 275 10.69 -0.50 13.73
CA ARG A 275 9.40 -1.13 13.38
C ARG A 275 8.63 -1.54 14.63
N VAL A 276 7.32 -1.69 14.46
CA VAL A 276 6.43 -2.29 15.46
C VAL A 276 5.62 -3.40 14.79
N THR A 277 5.17 -4.36 15.60
CA THR A 277 4.33 -5.45 15.13
C THR A 277 2.96 -5.40 15.79
N MET A 278 1.95 -5.91 15.09
CA MET A 278 0.59 -6.03 15.59
C MET A 278 0.03 -7.41 15.27
N GLN A 279 -0.83 -7.94 16.13
CA GLN A 279 -1.63 -9.12 15.86
C GLN A 279 -3.07 -8.88 16.30
N ARG A 280 -4.03 -9.31 15.48
CA ARG A 280 -5.45 -9.31 15.78
C ARG A 280 -5.95 -10.75 15.90
N ILE A 281 -6.74 -11.01 16.94
CA ILE A 281 -7.40 -12.29 17.18
C ILE A 281 -8.89 -12.01 17.34
N THR A 282 -9.71 -12.68 16.54
CA THR A 282 -11.16 -12.59 16.61
C THR A 282 -11.74 -13.99 16.80
N THR A 283 -12.51 -14.19 17.86
CA THR A 283 -13.21 -15.45 18.10
C THR A 283 -14.71 -15.22 18.07
N CYS A 284 -15.41 -15.90 17.16
CA CYS A 284 -16.85 -15.79 16.97
C CYS A 284 -17.56 -17.13 17.21
N ALA A 285 -18.75 -17.10 17.80
CA ALA A 285 -19.59 -18.27 17.98
C ALA A 285 -21.08 -17.92 17.80
N PRO A 286 -21.90 -18.80 17.20
CA PRO A 286 -23.34 -18.66 17.21
C PRO A 286 -23.87 -18.72 18.64
N LEU A 287 -24.87 -17.89 18.97
CA LEU A 287 -25.42 -17.79 20.31
C LEU A 287 -26.77 -18.50 20.44
N ALA A 288 -27.05 -19.03 21.63
CA ALA A 288 -28.31 -19.66 21.99
C ALA A 288 -29.42 -18.61 22.26
N VAL A 289 -29.78 -17.83 21.23
CA VAL A 289 -30.72 -16.69 21.33
C VAL A 289 -32.07 -17.06 21.94
N ASN A 290 -32.58 -18.26 21.64
CA ASN A 290 -33.92 -18.70 22.03
C ASN A 290 -34.14 -18.70 23.55
N ASP A 291 -33.09 -18.95 24.34
CA ASP A 291 -33.16 -18.95 25.81
C ASP A 291 -33.28 -17.52 26.38
N PHE A 292 -33.00 -16.51 25.56
CA PHE A 292 -32.96 -15.09 25.94
C PHE A 292 -34.01 -14.25 25.18
N VAL A 293 -34.97 -14.89 24.53
CA VAL A 293 -36.05 -14.21 23.80
C VAL A 293 -37.36 -14.22 24.59
N LYS A 294 -38.09 -13.09 24.56
CA LYS A 294 -39.49 -13.03 25.00
C LYS A 294 -40.36 -12.41 23.93
N ILE A 295 -41.50 -13.04 23.66
CA ILE A 295 -42.50 -12.55 22.73
C ILE A 295 -43.63 -11.91 23.53
N HIS A 296 -43.98 -10.67 23.19
CA HIS A 296 -45.08 -9.95 23.83
C HIS A 296 -45.91 -9.18 22.81
N ASN A 297 -47.15 -8.86 23.17
CA ASN A 297 -48.04 -8.08 22.31
C ASN A 297 -47.67 -6.59 22.40
N SER A 298 -47.70 -5.92 21.26
CA SER A 298 -47.56 -4.46 21.17
C SER A 298 -48.87 -3.74 21.51
N THR A 299 -48.82 -2.41 21.55
CA THR A 299 -50.01 -1.56 21.60
C THR A 299 -50.82 -1.60 20.30
N MET A 300 -50.20 -1.97 19.17
CA MET A 300 -50.93 -2.17 17.92
C MET A 300 -51.62 -3.54 17.90
N PRO A 301 -52.88 -3.63 17.45
CA PRO A 301 -53.57 -4.91 17.30
C PRO A 301 -52.78 -5.87 16.39
N GLU A 302 -52.71 -7.15 16.79
CA GLU A 302 -52.05 -8.25 16.05
C GLU A 302 -50.52 -8.16 15.90
N GLU A 303 -49.91 -7.06 16.36
CA GLU A 303 -48.46 -6.91 16.39
C GLU A 303 -47.86 -7.66 17.59
N LYS A 304 -46.94 -8.57 17.28
CA LYS A 304 -46.11 -9.29 18.25
C LYS A 304 -44.68 -8.82 18.12
N ILE A 305 -44.10 -8.42 19.25
CA ILE A 305 -42.71 -8.00 19.37
C ILE A 305 -41.91 -9.15 19.96
N THR A 306 -40.85 -9.53 19.26
CA THR A 306 -39.83 -10.48 19.72
C THR A 306 -38.66 -9.67 20.28
N SER A 307 -38.38 -9.81 21.56
CA SER A 307 -37.34 -9.06 22.28
C SER A 307 -36.22 -9.96 22.74
N VAL A 308 -34.97 -9.56 22.48
CA VAL A 308 -33.75 -10.27 22.90
C VAL A 308 -33.15 -9.60 24.14
N TYR A 309 -32.76 -10.39 25.15
CA TYR A 309 -32.24 -9.94 26.44
C TYR A 309 -30.81 -10.43 26.72
N PHE A 310 -29.86 -10.00 25.91
CA PHE A 310 -28.41 -10.18 26.14
C PHE A 310 -27.78 -9.10 27.02
N GLY A 311 -28.57 -8.09 27.40
CA GLY A 311 -28.10 -6.94 28.14
C GLY A 311 -28.95 -5.71 27.86
N LYS A 312 -28.79 -4.69 28.70
CA LYS A 312 -29.56 -3.45 28.59
C LYS A 312 -28.94 -2.54 27.53
N SER A 313 -29.71 -2.12 26.54
CA SER A 313 -29.26 -1.09 25.59
C SER A 313 -29.38 0.31 26.18
N ASN A 314 -28.75 1.30 25.55
CA ASN A 314 -28.78 2.70 26.02
C ASN A 314 -30.20 3.28 26.14
N PHE A 315 -31.15 2.78 25.33
CA PHE A 315 -32.51 3.33 25.25
C PHE A 315 -33.59 2.36 25.72
N SER A 316 -33.23 1.11 26.05
CA SER A 316 -34.20 0.05 26.30
C SER A 316 -33.68 -1.01 27.26
N PRO A 317 -34.53 -1.60 28.12
CA PRO A 317 -34.11 -2.68 29.02
C PRO A 317 -33.71 -3.96 28.27
N GLN A 318 -34.18 -4.14 27.04
CA GLN A 318 -33.78 -5.21 26.13
C GLN A 318 -32.65 -4.77 25.17
N THR A 319 -31.99 -5.75 24.57
CA THR A 319 -30.91 -5.56 23.61
C THR A 319 -31.42 -5.23 22.22
N TYR A 320 -32.46 -5.95 21.75
CA TYR A 320 -32.99 -5.82 20.41
C TYR A 320 -34.48 -6.17 20.35
N ASN A 321 -35.20 -5.58 19.41
CA ASN A 321 -36.64 -5.77 19.21
C ASN A 321 -36.97 -5.93 17.73
N VAL A 322 -37.80 -6.93 17.42
CA VAL A 322 -38.35 -7.15 16.08
C VAL A 322 -39.86 -7.28 16.15
N SER A 323 -40.56 -6.51 15.33
CA SER A 323 -42.00 -6.66 15.11
C SER A 323 -42.25 -7.66 13.98
N ASN A 324 -43.23 -8.56 14.17
CA ASN A 324 -43.71 -9.45 13.12
C ASN A 324 -44.26 -8.71 11.88
N PHE A 325 -44.60 -7.43 11.99
CA PHE A 325 -45.05 -6.63 10.84
C PHE A 325 -43.91 -6.18 9.91
N GLN A 326 -42.65 -6.21 10.35
CA GLN A 326 -41.51 -5.80 9.51
C GLN A 326 -41.39 -6.61 8.20
N VAL A 327 -41.84 -7.87 8.24
CA VAL A 327 -41.89 -8.79 7.10
C VAL A 327 -42.71 -8.21 5.93
N PHE A 328 -43.81 -7.52 6.25
CA PHE A 328 -44.69 -6.90 5.25
C PHE A 328 -44.14 -5.58 4.70
N ALA A 329 -43.27 -4.90 5.46
CA ALA A 329 -42.69 -3.62 5.06
C ALA A 329 -41.58 -3.79 4.01
N LYS A 330 -40.69 -4.79 4.17
CA LYS A 330 -39.69 -5.24 3.18
C LYS A 330 -39.26 -6.69 3.43
N SER A 331 -39.35 -7.57 2.43
CA SER A 331 -38.94 -8.98 2.52
C SER A 331 -37.42 -9.17 2.27
N SER A 332 -36.58 -8.74 3.20
CA SER A 332 -35.13 -9.00 3.15
C SER A 332 -34.55 -9.12 4.56
N TYR A 333 -33.37 -9.68 4.69
CA TYR A 333 -32.63 -9.74 5.94
C TYR A 333 -32.44 -8.35 6.55
N ASN A 334 -32.47 -8.27 7.88
CA ASN A 334 -32.01 -7.11 8.62
C ASN A 334 -30.92 -7.53 9.60
N LEU A 335 -29.84 -6.77 9.67
CA LEU A 335 -28.68 -7.05 10.50
C LEU A 335 -28.48 -5.89 11.46
N GLU A 336 -28.57 -6.18 12.75
CA GLU A 336 -28.33 -5.23 13.83
C GLU A 336 -27.03 -5.60 14.55
N TYR A 337 -26.40 -4.62 15.19
CA TYR A 337 -25.17 -4.78 15.93
C TYR A 337 -25.24 -4.06 17.27
N VAL A 338 -24.77 -4.73 18.32
CA VAL A 338 -24.49 -4.10 19.60
C VAL A 338 -23.06 -4.41 20.06
N ALA A 339 -22.45 -3.44 20.74
CA ALA A 339 -21.05 -3.45 21.12
C ALA A 339 -20.89 -3.12 22.60
N ASN A 340 -19.93 -3.77 23.25
CA ASN A 340 -19.44 -3.37 24.57
C ASN A 340 -17.90 -3.26 24.53
N GLY A 341 -17.38 -2.11 24.96
CA GLY A 341 -15.95 -1.78 24.98
C GLY A 341 -15.64 -0.70 26.03
N THR A 342 -14.40 -0.66 26.51
CA THR A 342 -14.03 -0.11 27.83
C THR A 342 -13.96 1.42 27.96
N SER A 343 -14.06 2.24 26.91
CA SER A 343 -13.83 3.70 27.07
C SER A 343 -14.73 4.69 26.30
N SER A 344 -15.48 4.28 25.29
CA SER A 344 -16.53 5.13 24.67
C SER A 344 -17.19 4.41 23.49
N GLY A 345 -18.52 4.31 23.51
CA GLY A 345 -19.31 3.70 22.43
C GLY A 345 -19.94 2.36 22.75
N SER A 346 -19.96 1.94 24.03
CA SER A 346 -20.82 0.82 24.45
C SER A 346 -22.28 1.14 24.11
N SER A 347 -22.88 0.33 23.26
CA SER A 347 -24.29 0.48 22.89
C SER A 347 -25.22 -0.33 23.80
N PHE A 348 -24.64 -1.26 24.57
CA PHE A 348 -25.34 -2.04 25.58
C PHE A 348 -24.43 -2.45 26.75
N ASP A 349 -25.05 -2.84 27.85
CA ASP A 349 -24.43 -3.43 29.05
C ASP A 349 -24.72 -4.94 29.07
N PRO A 350 -23.74 -5.81 28.76
CA PRO A 350 -23.94 -7.25 28.62
C PRO A 350 -24.27 -7.90 29.96
N ILE A 351 -25.09 -8.96 29.92
CA ILE A 351 -25.27 -9.88 31.05
C ILE A 351 -23.93 -10.52 31.43
N SER A 352 -23.79 -10.96 32.68
CA SER A 352 -22.53 -11.52 33.21
C SER A 352 -21.96 -12.65 32.36
N GLN A 353 -22.82 -13.45 31.73
CA GLN A 353 -22.41 -14.57 30.88
C GLN A 353 -21.73 -14.16 29.57
N LEU A 354 -21.93 -12.91 29.13
CA LEU A 354 -21.30 -12.33 27.93
C LEU A 354 -20.15 -11.38 28.26
N GLN A 355 -19.95 -11.04 29.54
CA GLN A 355 -18.92 -10.08 29.96
C GLN A 355 -17.51 -10.64 29.79
N ARG A 356 -16.60 -9.78 29.35
CA ARG A 356 -15.16 -10.03 29.25
C ARG A 356 -14.40 -8.75 29.53
N ASP A 357 -13.26 -8.88 30.20
CA ASP A 357 -12.38 -7.76 30.56
C ASP A 357 -11.15 -7.64 29.64
N ASP A 358 -10.89 -8.65 28.83
CA ASP A 358 -9.68 -8.79 28.00
C ASP A 358 -9.95 -8.70 26.50
N ALA A 359 -11.17 -8.33 26.09
CA ALA A 359 -11.59 -8.26 24.68
C ALA A 359 -12.72 -7.26 24.46
N ASP A 360 -12.82 -6.70 23.24
CA ASP A 360 -14.03 -6.02 22.81
C ASP A 360 -15.11 -7.04 22.42
N ILE A 361 -16.36 -6.78 22.80
CA ILE A 361 -17.49 -7.68 22.54
C ILE A 361 -18.37 -7.09 21.45
N SER A 362 -18.66 -7.90 20.44
CA SER A 362 -19.59 -7.59 19.36
C SER A 362 -20.69 -8.65 19.30
N ILE A 363 -21.96 -8.25 19.42
CA ILE A 363 -23.11 -9.14 19.19
C ILE A 363 -23.82 -8.70 17.93
N ILE A 364 -23.93 -9.62 16.97
CA ILE A 364 -24.57 -9.42 15.69
C ILE A 364 -25.90 -10.15 15.72
N LEU A 365 -27.01 -9.44 15.50
CA LEU A 365 -28.34 -10.02 15.47
C LEU A 365 -28.88 -10.00 14.05
N LEU A 366 -29.18 -11.17 13.51
CA LEU A 366 -29.83 -11.31 12.21
C LEU A 366 -31.33 -11.50 12.43
N ASN A 367 -32.11 -10.54 11.95
CA ASN A 367 -33.54 -10.75 11.73
C ASN A 367 -33.71 -11.35 10.32
N ASN A 368 -34.16 -12.61 10.30
CA ASN A 368 -34.37 -13.36 9.08
C ASN A 368 -35.56 -12.86 8.25
N ASN A 369 -36.49 -12.08 8.84
CA ASN A 369 -37.71 -11.57 8.19
C ASN A 369 -38.47 -12.64 7.37
N TRP A 370 -38.39 -13.90 7.80
CA TRP A 370 -38.95 -15.06 7.12
C TRP A 370 -38.52 -15.21 5.64
N VAL A 371 -37.34 -14.72 5.27
CA VAL A 371 -36.74 -14.95 3.95
C VAL A 371 -36.58 -16.45 3.72
N PRO A 372 -37.22 -17.06 2.71
CA PRO A 372 -37.06 -18.48 2.44
C PRO A 372 -35.64 -18.80 2.00
N VAL A 373 -35.06 -19.85 2.58
CA VAL A 373 -33.67 -20.28 2.35
C VAL A 373 -33.65 -21.66 1.73
N GLN A 374 -32.79 -21.82 0.73
CA GLN A 374 -32.41 -23.13 0.19
C GLN A 374 -30.99 -23.46 0.66
N GLY A 375 -30.78 -24.68 1.17
CA GLY A 375 -29.45 -25.23 1.38
C GLY A 375 -28.95 -25.93 0.12
N ILE A 376 -27.62 -26.03 -0.06
CA ILE A 376 -27.02 -26.72 -1.23
C ILE A 376 -27.55 -28.15 -1.38
N ASN A 377 -27.79 -28.85 -0.27
CA ASN A 377 -28.24 -30.24 -0.23
C ASN A 377 -29.62 -30.38 0.46
N GLY A 378 -30.54 -29.44 0.22
CA GLY A 378 -31.90 -29.45 0.79
C GLY A 378 -32.06 -28.43 1.92
N ALA A 379 -32.47 -28.89 3.11
CA ALA A 379 -32.60 -28.02 4.29
C ALA A 379 -31.26 -27.35 4.66
N CYS A 380 -31.33 -26.09 5.10
CA CYS A 380 -30.15 -25.34 5.55
C CYS A 380 -29.94 -25.55 7.05
N ARG A 381 -28.81 -26.15 7.44
CA ARG A 381 -28.41 -26.36 8.84
C ARG A 381 -27.35 -25.37 9.31
N ASP A 382 -27.24 -24.24 8.62
CA ASP A 382 -26.43 -23.14 9.12
C ASP A 382 -27.10 -22.59 10.40
N PRO A 383 -26.36 -22.33 11.50
CA PRO A 383 -26.95 -21.90 12.77
C PRO A 383 -27.57 -20.48 12.71
N ILE A 384 -27.22 -19.69 11.70
CA ILE A 384 -27.68 -18.31 11.55
C ILE A 384 -28.79 -18.21 10.52
N PHE A 385 -28.68 -18.98 9.42
CA PHE A 385 -29.69 -19.10 8.37
C PHE A 385 -30.53 -20.38 8.47
N SER A 386 -30.65 -20.96 9.66
CA SER A 386 -31.29 -22.26 9.91
C SER A 386 -32.69 -22.30 9.32
N ALA A 387 -32.94 -23.23 8.41
CA ALA A 387 -34.23 -23.42 7.75
C ALA A 387 -34.39 -24.91 7.43
N THR A 388 -35.00 -25.64 8.36
CA THR A 388 -35.00 -27.11 8.36
C THR A 388 -36.38 -27.74 8.39
N GLU A 389 -37.35 -27.13 9.08
CA GLU A 389 -38.65 -27.76 9.32
C GLU A 389 -39.71 -27.35 8.29
N ASN A 390 -39.83 -26.05 8.05
CA ASN A 390 -40.99 -25.47 7.37
C ASN A 390 -40.78 -25.33 5.86
N ARG A 391 -40.99 -26.42 5.12
CA ARG A 391 -40.88 -26.45 3.65
C ARG A 391 -41.95 -25.58 2.97
N LEU A 392 -41.54 -24.70 2.06
CA LEU A 392 -42.45 -23.84 1.32
C LEU A 392 -43.15 -24.61 0.17
N SER A 393 -44.46 -24.42 0.02
CA SER A 393 -45.24 -25.00 -1.09
C SER A 393 -45.76 -23.86 -1.99
N PRO A 394 -45.62 -23.92 -3.33
CA PRO A 394 -45.19 -25.06 -4.16
C PRO A 394 -43.67 -25.14 -4.43
N SER A 395 -42.89 -24.15 -3.96
CA SER A 395 -41.43 -24.10 -4.15
C SER A 395 -40.71 -25.07 -3.21
N SER A 396 -40.76 -26.35 -3.54
CA SER A 396 -40.34 -27.44 -2.66
C SER A 396 -38.88 -27.38 -2.23
N ASP A 397 -38.04 -26.55 -2.84
CA ASP A 397 -36.61 -26.56 -2.50
C ASP A 397 -36.25 -25.51 -1.43
N TYR A 398 -37.22 -24.68 -1.02
CA TYR A 398 -37.03 -23.64 -0.03
C TYR A 398 -37.71 -23.98 1.29
N PHE A 399 -37.08 -23.55 2.37
CA PHE A 399 -37.54 -23.69 3.74
C PHE A 399 -37.67 -22.30 4.37
N LEU A 400 -38.69 -22.10 5.19
CA LEU A 400 -38.78 -20.92 6.04
C LEU A 400 -37.77 -21.02 7.18
N PRO A 401 -37.18 -19.90 7.62
CA PRO A 401 -36.26 -19.88 8.75
C PRO A 401 -36.87 -20.50 10.01
N ASP A 402 -36.07 -21.23 10.78
CA ASP A 402 -36.52 -21.89 12.01
C ASP A 402 -36.76 -20.85 13.13
N ASN A 403 -35.98 -19.76 13.12
CA ASN A 403 -36.09 -18.66 14.09
C ASN A 403 -36.15 -17.30 13.40
N LEU A 404 -36.97 -16.39 13.93
CA LEU A 404 -37.06 -15.01 13.42
C LEU A 404 -35.75 -14.25 13.64
N VAL A 405 -35.12 -14.43 14.81
CA VAL A 405 -33.87 -13.78 15.18
C VAL A 405 -32.82 -14.83 15.55
N THR A 406 -31.65 -14.74 14.93
CA THR A 406 -30.45 -15.50 15.27
C THR A 406 -29.31 -14.54 15.62
N ALA A 407 -28.26 -15.00 16.30
CA ALA A 407 -27.15 -14.13 16.69
C ALA A 407 -25.80 -14.81 16.68
N ILE A 408 -24.77 -14.01 16.43
CA ILE A 408 -23.35 -14.36 16.57
C ILE A 408 -22.75 -13.42 17.61
N GLY A 409 -22.01 -13.98 18.57
CA GLY A 409 -21.16 -13.20 19.45
C GLY A 409 -19.71 -13.35 19.05
N CYS A 410 -19.00 -12.23 18.96
CA CYS A 410 -17.58 -12.16 18.64
C CYS A 410 -16.82 -11.42 19.74
N THR A 411 -15.57 -11.84 19.95
CA THR A 411 -14.60 -11.16 20.79
C THR A 411 -13.40 -10.78 19.95
N ASP A 412 -12.91 -9.56 20.11
CA ASP A 412 -11.74 -9.04 19.41
C ASP A 412 -10.63 -8.66 20.40
N GLN A 413 -9.43 -9.21 20.17
CA GLN A 413 -8.24 -8.97 20.97
C GLN A 413 -7.09 -8.51 20.09
N TYR A 414 -6.26 -7.63 20.66
CA TYR A 414 -5.17 -6.96 19.97
C TYR A 414 -3.89 -7.04 20.77
N ILE A 415 -2.79 -7.30 20.07
CA ILE A 415 -1.45 -7.44 20.64
C ILE A 415 -0.52 -6.54 19.84
N PHE A 416 0.26 -5.70 20.53
CA PHE A 416 1.34 -4.92 19.92
C PHE A 416 2.69 -5.42 20.44
N GLY A 417 3.71 -5.34 19.58
CA GLY A 417 5.05 -5.85 19.88
C GLY A 417 6.18 -4.97 19.39
N ASN A 418 7.27 -4.99 20.13
CA ASN A 418 8.55 -4.42 19.73
C ASN A 418 9.46 -5.56 19.24
N PRO A 419 9.74 -5.65 17.92
CA PRO A 419 10.51 -6.76 17.37
C PRO A 419 11.99 -6.78 17.83
N VAL A 420 12.51 -5.66 18.33
CA VAL A 420 13.89 -5.54 18.81
C VAL A 420 14.03 -6.05 20.24
N THR A 421 13.20 -5.54 21.15
CA THR A 421 13.23 -5.95 22.57
C THR A 421 12.52 -7.28 22.81
N LYS A 422 11.68 -7.72 21.86
CA LYS A 422 10.77 -8.87 21.96
C LYS A 422 9.73 -8.72 23.08
N GLU A 423 9.43 -7.48 23.45
CA GLU A 423 8.34 -7.17 24.38
C GLU A 423 7.02 -7.08 23.61
N PHE A 424 5.98 -7.70 24.16
CA PHE A 424 4.63 -7.70 23.61
C PHE A 424 3.65 -7.28 24.70
N THR A 425 2.57 -6.62 24.31
CA THR A 425 1.43 -6.41 25.21
C THR A 425 0.71 -7.73 25.42
N GLU A 426 0.01 -7.85 26.55
CA GLU A 426 -0.99 -8.91 26.69
C GLU A 426 -2.14 -8.69 25.69
N PRO A 427 -2.85 -9.75 25.26
CA PRO A 427 -4.07 -9.61 24.48
C PRO A 427 -5.10 -8.79 25.27
N ALA A 428 -5.60 -7.72 24.66
CA ALA A 428 -6.57 -6.84 25.29
C ALA A 428 -7.58 -6.30 24.28
N SER A 429 -8.60 -5.61 24.77
CA SER A 429 -9.50 -4.79 23.96
C SER A 429 -8.71 -3.79 23.09
N TRP A 430 -9.36 -3.24 22.06
CA TRP A 430 -8.72 -2.26 21.17
C TRP A 430 -8.13 -1.10 21.97
N ILE A 431 -8.92 -0.46 22.83
CA ILE A 431 -8.47 0.74 23.54
C ILE A 431 -7.35 0.43 24.53
N ASP A 432 -7.44 -0.69 25.25
CA ASP A 432 -6.46 -1.06 26.26
C ASP A 432 -5.11 -1.42 25.62
N SER A 433 -5.13 -2.02 24.43
CA SER A 433 -3.90 -2.30 23.67
C SER A 433 -3.37 -1.06 22.91
N ALA A 434 -4.24 -0.22 22.36
CA ALA A 434 -3.92 0.95 21.53
C ALA A 434 -3.41 2.15 22.34
N PHE A 435 -3.78 2.21 23.62
CA PHE A 435 -3.36 3.27 24.55
C PHE A 435 -2.60 2.72 25.76
N ASN A 436 -1.91 1.58 25.59
CA ASN A 436 -1.07 0.99 26.63
C ASN A 436 0.12 1.91 26.94
N ALA A 437 0.00 2.70 28.01
CA ALA A 437 0.97 3.72 28.38
C ALA A 437 2.34 3.13 28.73
N ASP A 438 2.40 1.93 29.30
CA ASP A 438 3.65 1.30 29.70
C ASP A 438 4.41 0.74 28.49
N PHE A 439 3.70 0.12 27.54
CA PHE A 439 4.26 -0.26 26.26
C PHE A 439 4.78 0.96 25.49
N ALA A 440 3.97 2.02 25.38
CA ALA A 440 4.33 3.23 24.65
C ALA A 440 5.57 3.96 25.21
N LYS A 441 5.87 3.84 26.52
CA LYS A 441 7.09 4.40 27.15
C LYS A 441 8.37 3.69 26.71
N GLY A 442 8.29 2.40 26.38
CA GLY A 442 9.44 1.59 25.95
C GLY A 442 9.82 1.75 24.47
N LEU A 443 9.02 2.48 23.69
CA LEU A 443 9.20 2.61 22.25
C LEU A 443 10.16 3.74 21.87
N SER A 444 10.95 3.53 20.81
CA SER A 444 11.64 4.61 20.11
C SER A 444 10.65 5.63 19.56
N ARG A 445 11.10 6.83 19.18
CA ARG A 445 10.22 7.86 18.59
C ARG A 445 9.53 7.40 17.31
N ARG A 446 10.25 6.66 16.45
CA ARG A 446 9.70 6.12 15.19
C ARG A 446 8.79 4.92 15.44
N GLN A 447 9.11 4.10 16.44
CA GLN A 447 8.21 3.03 16.89
C GLN A 447 6.91 3.60 17.45
N ALA A 448 6.98 4.66 18.27
CA ALA A 448 5.81 5.33 18.82
C ALA A 448 4.95 5.93 17.68
N ALA A 449 5.56 6.58 16.68
CA ALA A 449 4.84 7.07 15.50
C ALA A 449 4.10 5.95 14.76
N ALA A 450 4.76 4.82 14.50
CA ALA A 450 4.15 3.67 13.85
C ALA A 450 3.03 3.06 14.71
N TYR A 451 3.26 2.91 16.01
CA TYR A 451 2.29 2.41 16.97
C TYR A 451 1.04 3.29 17.02
N PHE A 452 1.18 4.61 17.14
CA PHE A 452 0.04 5.53 17.14
C PHE A 452 -0.69 5.55 15.79
N THR A 453 0.03 5.40 14.67
CA THR A 453 -0.58 5.30 13.32
C THR A 453 -1.46 4.07 13.21
N LEU A 454 -0.98 2.91 13.65
CA LEU A 454 -1.75 1.66 13.65
C LEU A 454 -2.88 1.66 14.70
N SER A 455 -2.68 2.37 15.80
CA SER A 455 -3.66 2.52 16.89
C SER A 455 -4.77 3.52 16.58
N TRP A 456 -4.57 4.40 15.59
CA TRP A 456 -5.58 5.37 15.17
C TRP A 456 -6.64 4.72 14.28
N SER A 457 -7.48 3.84 14.84
CA SER A 457 -8.62 3.29 14.10
C SER A 457 -9.94 3.51 14.83
N PRO A 458 -10.61 4.65 14.62
CA PRO A 458 -11.95 4.84 15.15
C PRO A 458 -12.97 3.89 14.49
N SER A 459 -12.68 3.40 13.27
CA SER A 459 -13.62 2.68 12.41
C SER A 459 -13.32 1.20 12.13
N ALA A 460 -12.17 0.65 12.54
CA ALA A 460 -11.85 -0.79 12.39
C ALA A 460 -11.89 -1.56 13.74
N ARG A 461 -12.78 -1.12 14.63
CA ARG A 461 -12.97 -1.72 15.97
C ARG A 461 -13.85 -2.95 15.85
N GLY A 462 -13.30 -4.11 16.21
CA GLY A 462 -14.00 -5.36 16.18
C GLY A 462 -14.59 -5.72 14.81
N VAL A 463 -15.45 -6.72 14.78
CA VAL A 463 -16.11 -7.20 13.55
C VAL A 463 -17.47 -6.53 13.29
N GLY A 464 -18.05 -5.91 14.33
CA GLY A 464 -19.39 -5.34 14.22
C GLY A 464 -19.45 -3.87 13.81
N SER A 465 -18.33 -3.13 13.82
CA SER A 465 -18.32 -1.73 13.38
C SER A 465 -18.67 -1.57 11.89
N GLU A 466 -18.32 -2.56 11.08
CA GLU A 466 -18.66 -2.69 9.67
C GLU A 466 -20.18 -2.82 9.47
N ILE A 467 -20.83 -3.60 10.34
CA ILE A 467 -22.26 -3.91 10.28
C ILE A 467 -23.10 -2.69 10.62
N ALA A 468 -22.68 -1.86 11.57
CA ALA A 468 -23.37 -0.61 11.92
C ALA A 468 -23.59 0.32 10.69
N ILE A 469 -22.73 0.21 9.69
CA ILE A 469 -22.71 1.07 8.50
C ILE A 469 -23.34 0.40 7.28
N LEU A 470 -23.08 -0.89 7.11
CA LEU A 470 -23.55 -1.66 5.95
C LEU A 470 -24.94 -2.26 6.18
N GLY A 471 -25.33 -2.50 7.42
CA GLY A 471 -26.52 -3.26 7.78
C GLY A 471 -26.53 -4.62 7.07
N ALA A 472 -27.66 -4.97 6.46
CA ALA A 472 -27.81 -6.21 5.71
C ALA A 472 -26.90 -6.34 4.48
N GLU A 473 -26.29 -5.26 3.97
CA GLU A 473 -25.30 -5.35 2.88
C GLU A 473 -23.96 -5.94 3.34
N ALA A 474 -23.74 -6.07 4.66
CA ALA A 474 -22.58 -6.79 5.19
C ALA A 474 -22.69 -8.32 4.98
N LEU A 475 -23.88 -8.84 4.67
CA LEU A 475 -24.09 -10.27 4.47
C LEU A 475 -23.49 -10.74 3.15
N ARG A 476 -22.45 -11.56 3.23
CA ARG A 476 -21.85 -12.22 2.08
C ARG A 476 -22.87 -13.11 1.36
N ALA A 477 -23.74 -13.83 2.07
CA ALA A 477 -24.82 -14.64 1.50
C ALA A 477 -25.78 -13.83 0.62
N LYS A 478 -26.09 -12.58 1.03
CA LYS A 478 -26.92 -11.63 0.28
C LYS A 478 -26.26 -11.15 -1.00
N LYS A 479 -24.93 -11.14 -1.03
CA LYS A 479 -24.14 -10.75 -2.19
C LYS A 479 -23.86 -11.91 -3.14
N TYR A 480 -23.40 -13.04 -2.60
CA TYR A 480 -23.05 -14.25 -3.33
C TYR A 480 -23.43 -15.48 -2.48
N PRO A 481 -24.41 -16.30 -2.93
CA PRO A 481 -25.08 -16.30 -4.24
C PRO A 481 -26.25 -15.31 -4.39
N GLY A 482 -26.61 -14.59 -3.34
CA GLY A 482 -27.61 -13.53 -3.35
C GLY A 482 -29.07 -13.97 -3.30
N LEU A 483 -29.97 -12.99 -3.29
CA LEU A 483 -31.42 -13.21 -3.24
C LEU A 483 -32.05 -13.06 -4.62
N VAL A 484 -32.97 -13.95 -4.97
CA VAL A 484 -33.79 -13.87 -6.19
C VAL A 484 -35.26 -13.77 -5.77
N MET A 485 -35.92 -12.67 -6.11
CA MET A 485 -37.33 -12.41 -5.75
C MET A 485 -37.62 -12.53 -4.24
N GLY A 486 -36.64 -12.23 -3.38
CA GLY A 486 -36.76 -12.34 -1.93
C GLY A 486 -36.47 -13.74 -1.36
N PHE A 487 -35.97 -14.67 -2.17
CA PHE A 487 -35.56 -16.01 -1.78
C PHE A 487 -34.03 -16.10 -1.77
N GLN A 488 -33.44 -16.68 -0.73
CA GLN A 488 -32.00 -16.87 -0.63
C GLN A 488 -31.56 -18.06 -1.48
N ASN A 489 -30.70 -17.81 -2.47
CA ASN A 489 -30.09 -18.88 -3.29
C ASN A 489 -29.31 -19.88 -2.41
N PRO A 490 -29.10 -21.12 -2.91
CA PRO A 490 -28.45 -22.21 -2.17
C PRO A 490 -27.19 -21.80 -1.41
N ILE A 491 -27.22 -21.86 -0.08
CA ILE A 491 -26.07 -21.62 0.80
C ILE A 491 -25.61 -22.90 1.50
N PRO A 492 -24.31 -23.02 1.83
CA PRO A 492 -23.80 -24.15 2.60
C PRO A 492 -24.17 -24.05 4.09
N ASN A 493 -23.99 -25.15 4.83
CA ASN A 493 -24.26 -25.19 6.28
C ASN A 493 -23.18 -24.49 7.13
N ASP A 494 -22.09 -24.04 6.52
CA ASP A 494 -21.00 -23.30 7.15
C ASP A 494 -20.98 -21.82 6.72
N GLN A 495 -22.10 -21.31 6.21
CA GLN A 495 -22.20 -19.95 5.68
C GLN A 495 -21.87 -18.90 6.75
N TRP A 496 -22.28 -19.09 8.00
CA TRP A 496 -21.97 -18.18 9.11
C TRP A 496 -20.47 -17.96 9.30
N LYS A 497 -19.63 -18.97 9.03
CA LYS A 497 -18.16 -18.84 9.10
C LYS A 497 -17.65 -17.90 8.01
N LYS A 498 -18.23 -18.00 6.82
CA LYS A 498 -17.93 -17.12 5.68
C LYS A 498 -18.41 -15.70 5.92
N GLU A 499 -19.50 -15.52 6.65
CA GLU A 499 -19.96 -14.20 7.09
C GLU A 499 -18.93 -13.55 8.02
N VAL A 500 -18.56 -14.20 9.12
CA VAL A 500 -17.62 -13.62 10.09
C VAL A 500 -16.21 -13.44 9.49
N GLU A 501 -15.76 -14.35 8.62
CA GLU A 501 -14.49 -14.20 7.90
C GLU A 501 -14.52 -12.99 6.96
N TYR A 502 -15.63 -12.77 6.28
CA TYR A 502 -15.80 -11.61 5.41
C TYR A 502 -15.76 -10.30 6.19
N TRP A 503 -16.47 -10.23 7.32
CA TRP A 503 -16.45 -9.06 8.19
C TRP A 503 -15.05 -8.80 8.78
N PHE A 504 -14.35 -9.86 9.20
CA PHE A 504 -12.96 -9.78 9.66
C PHE A 504 -12.03 -9.24 8.57
N LYS A 505 -12.15 -9.74 7.34
CA LYS A 505 -11.40 -9.25 6.17
C LYS A 505 -11.67 -7.77 5.87
N ILE A 506 -12.91 -7.30 6.02
CA ILE A 506 -13.23 -5.86 5.87
C ILE A 506 -12.48 -5.04 6.93
N GLY A 507 -12.48 -5.49 8.19
CA GLY A 507 -11.72 -4.86 9.25
C GLY A 507 -10.21 -4.81 8.96
N LEU A 508 -9.64 -5.89 8.41
CA LEU A 508 -8.23 -5.93 7.97
C LEU A 508 -7.96 -4.95 6.82
N ALA A 509 -8.83 -4.88 5.82
CA ALA A 509 -8.70 -3.92 4.72
C ALA A 509 -8.77 -2.46 5.22
N LYS A 510 -9.63 -2.15 6.19
CA LYS A 510 -9.63 -0.84 6.85
C LYS A 510 -8.28 -0.55 7.52
N MET A 511 -7.69 -1.51 8.23
CA MET A 511 -6.37 -1.35 8.85
C MET A 511 -5.26 -1.13 7.82
N GLN A 512 -5.31 -1.75 6.64
CA GLN A 512 -4.32 -1.50 5.59
C GLN A 512 -4.47 -0.11 4.95
N LEU A 513 -5.70 0.36 4.76
CA LEU A 513 -5.97 1.65 4.12
C LEU A 513 -5.75 2.83 5.07
N LEU A 514 -5.86 2.59 6.38
CA LEU A 514 -5.78 3.62 7.39
C LEU A 514 -4.48 4.44 7.36
N PRO A 515 -3.27 3.87 7.33
CA PRO A 515 -2.02 4.65 7.24
C PRO A 515 -1.97 5.57 6.02
N ILE A 516 -2.57 5.16 4.90
CA ILE A 516 -2.66 5.97 3.68
C ILE A 516 -3.65 7.12 3.89
N ASN A 517 -4.81 6.85 4.47
CA ASN A 517 -5.80 7.89 4.79
C ASN A 517 -5.24 8.92 5.76
N ILE A 518 -4.47 8.50 6.77
CA ILE A 518 -3.77 9.39 7.70
C ILE A 518 -2.78 10.27 6.94
N ALA A 519 -1.94 9.69 6.08
CA ALA A 519 -0.90 10.42 5.36
C ALA A 519 -1.45 11.39 4.30
N MET A 520 -2.61 11.07 3.71
CA MET A 520 -3.28 11.88 2.69
C MET A 520 -4.21 12.94 3.26
N GLY A 521 -4.85 12.65 4.40
CA GLY A 521 -5.95 13.43 4.95
C GLY A 521 -7.27 13.23 4.18
N PRO A 522 -8.37 13.86 4.65
CA PRO A 522 -9.66 13.81 4.00
C PRO A 522 -9.65 14.57 2.67
N LEU A 523 -10.50 14.14 1.74
CA LEU A 523 -10.71 14.83 0.45
C LEU A 523 -11.19 16.27 0.62
N ASP A 524 -12.05 16.50 1.61
CA ASP A 524 -12.55 17.83 1.98
C ASP A 524 -12.43 18.05 3.49
N PRO A 525 -11.37 18.73 3.97
CA PRO A 525 -11.17 19.03 5.38
C PRO A 525 -12.09 20.16 5.88
N THR A 526 -12.81 20.85 5.00
CA THR A 526 -13.70 21.96 5.37
C THR A 526 -15.10 21.49 5.77
N LEU A 527 -15.37 20.18 5.61
CA LEU A 527 -16.64 19.61 6.01
C LEU A 527 -16.93 19.89 7.51
N PRO A 528 -18.15 20.33 7.86
CA PRO A 528 -18.48 20.65 9.25
C PRO A 528 -18.29 19.44 10.16
N GLY A 529 -17.66 19.65 11.32
CA GLY A 529 -17.42 18.60 12.33
C GLY A 529 -16.15 17.77 12.11
N MET A 530 -15.44 17.94 10.98
CA MET A 530 -14.11 17.34 10.79
C MET A 530 -13.08 18.02 11.68
N LYS A 531 -12.37 17.24 12.51
CA LYS A 531 -11.30 17.73 13.38
C LYS A 531 -10.07 16.83 13.25
N ASP A 532 -8.91 17.44 13.11
CA ASP A 532 -7.64 16.75 13.22
C ASP A 532 -7.26 16.60 14.70
N MET A 533 -7.18 15.36 15.16
CA MET A 533 -6.82 15.02 16.53
C MET A 533 -5.31 14.84 16.72
N LEU A 534 -4.53 14.78 15.64
CA LEU A 534 -3.10 14.47 15.70
C LEU A 534 -2.31 15.49 16.53
N PRO A 535 -2.53 16.82 16.38
CA PRO A 535 -1.85 17.81 17.21
C PRO A 535 -2.16 17.68 18.71
N ASN A 536 -3.38 17.29 19.06
CA ASN A 536 -3.79 17.10 20.46
C ASN A 536 -3.15 15.85 21.06
N MET A 537 -3.14 14.75 20.30
CA MET A 537 -2.52 13.49 20.73
C MET A 537 -1.00 13.57 20.82
N ALA A 538 -0.38 14.39 19.97
CA ALA A 538 1.06 14.60 19.96
C ALA A 538 1.52 15.75 20.87
N SER A 539 0.68 16.28 21.77
CA SER A 539 1.01 17.45 22.61
C SER A 539 2.39 17.31 23.29
N GLY A 540 3.34 18.15 22.89
CA GLY A 540 4.73 18.15 23.37
C GLY A 540 5.70 17.23 22.60
N ARG A 541 5.28 16.66 21.46
CA ARG A 541 6.05 15.75 20.59
C ARG A 541 5.85 16.06 19.10
N ASP A 542 6.13 17.31 18.71
CA ASP A 542 6.00 17.76 17.31
C ASP A 542 6.81 16.91 16.32
N ASP A 543 7.90 16.30 16.79
CA ASP A 543 8.73 15.38 16.02
C ASP A 543 8.01 14.08 15.63
N ILE A 544 7.04 13.60 16.43
CA ILE A 544 6.23 12.42 16.09
C ILE A 544 5.25 12.74 14.96
N VAL A 545 4.63 13.92 14.96
CA VAL A 545 3.72 14.37 13.91
C VAL A 545 4.42 14.36 12.56
N ASP A 546 5.63 14.94 12.51
CA ASP A 546 6.45 14.95 11.31
C ASP A 546 6.81 13.54 10.84
N ILE A 547 7.11 12.61 11.75
CA ILE A 547 7.41 11.22 11.39
C ILE A 547 6.18 10.54 10.79
N ILE A 548 5.02 10.58 11.45
CA ILE A 548 3.76 9.98 10.96
C ILE A 548 3.45 10.47 9.55
N CYS A 549 3.53 11.79 9.34
CA CYS A 549 3.19 12.42 8.07
C CYS A 549 4.27 12.32 6.99
N SER A 550 5.41 11.70 7.27
CA SER A 550 6.51 11.52 6.32
C SER A 550 7.04 10.09 6.24
N SER A 551 6.37 9.12 6.87
CA SER A 551 6.77 7.71 6.83
C SER A 551 5.94 6.84 5.89
N GLN A 552 4.77 7.27 5.41
CA GLN A 552 3.93 6.38 4.61
C GLN A 552 4.48 6.21 3.18
N LYS A 553 4.64 4.97 2.73
CA LYS A 553 4.94 4.62 1.33
C LYS A 553 3.82 3.78 0.70
N VAL A 554 3.68 3.92 -0.61
CA VAL A 554 2.72 3.18 -1.45
C VAL A 554 3.33 2.89 -2.81
N HIS A 555 2.79 1.95 -3.56
CA HIS A 555 3.15 1.74 -4.95
C HIS A 555 2.37 2.71 -5.86
N ASN A 556 3.06 3.36 -6.79
CA ASN A 556 2.49 4.26 -7.78
C ASN A 556 3.32 4.28 -9.08
N THR A 557 2.75 3.69 -10.13
CA THR A 557 3.41 3.55 -11.45
C THR A 557 3.53 4.86 -12.25
N GLU A 558 2.93 5.96 -11.79
CA GLU A 558 3.12 7.30 -12.38
C GLU A 558 4.46 7.93 -12.02
N PHE A 559 5.17 7.34 -11.06
CA PHE A 559 6.43 7.81 -10.55
C PHE A 559 7.56 6.81 -10.76
N LYS A 560 8.78 7.32 -10.65
CA LYS A 560 10.02 6.62 -10.93
C LYS A 560 11.09 7.03 -9.92
N ASN A 561 11.85 6.07 -9.43
CA ASN A 561 12.90 6.28 -8.42
C ASN A 561 14.29 6.05 -8.98
N PHE A 562 15.17 7.02 -8.77
CA PHE A 562 16.60 6.91 -9.05
C PHE A 562 17.41 6.76 -7.77
N HIS A 563 18.55 6.09 -7.81
CA HIS A 563 19.48 6.09 -6.69
C HIS A 563 20.10 7.47 -6.48
N SER A 564 20.05 7.99 -5.25
CA SER A 564 20.53 9.33 -4.86
C SER A 564 22.01 9.58 -5.15
N HIS A 565 22.86 8.55 -5.13
CA HIS A 565 24.29 8.70 -5.47
C HIS A 565 24.53 8.96 -6.96
N GLY A 566 23.61 8.55 -7.85
CA GLY A 566 23.66 8.87 -9.28
C GLY A 566 23.17 10.28 -9.60
N SER A 567 22.36 10.89 -8.72
CA SER A 567 21.74 12.21 -8.93
C SER A 567 22.58 13.39 -8.45
N LEU A 568 23.72 13.15 -7.76
CA LEU A 568 24.63 14.22 -7.31
C LEU A 568 25.16 15.10 -8.46
N ALA A 569 25.18 14.58 -9.69
CA ALA A 569 25.53 15.35 -10.90
C ALA A 569 24.43 16.33 -11.35
N LEU A 570 23.17 16.10 -11.01
CA LEU A 570 22.02 16.95 -11.37
C LEU A 570 21.78 18.07 -10.35
N LYS A 571 22.14 17.86 -9.07
CA LYS A 571 21.90 18.84 -7.98
C LYS A 571 22.64 20.17 -8.13
N ARG A 572 23.68 20.27 -8.94
CA ARG A 572 24.50 21.50 -9.07
C ARG A 572 23.99 22.54 -10.08
N ARG A 573 22.84 22.35 -10.71
CA ARG A 573 22.21 23.36 -11.59
C ARG A 573 20.71 23.55 -11.31
N GLY A 574 20.37 23.83 -10.05
CA GLY A 574 19.13 24.53 -9.71
C GLY A 574 19.34 26.04 -9.88
N LEU A 575 18.66 26.65 -10.84
CA LEU A 575 18.67 28.09 -11.10
C LEU A 575 18.34 28.90 -9.83
N PRO A 576 19.00 30.06 -9.58
CA PRO A 576 18.57 30.97 -8.53
C PRO A 576 17.21 31.57 -8.89
N HIS A 577 16.24 31.42 -8.00
CA HIS A 577 15.04 32.24 -7.96
C HIS A 577 15.45 33.71 -7.91
N ARG A 578 15.29 34.42 -9.04
CA ARG A 578 15.28 35.89 -9.05
C ARG A 578 13.97 36.33 -8.40
N THR A 579 14.07 36.78 -7.16
CA THR A 579 13.03 37.60 -6.52
C THR A 579 12.92 38.92 -7.31
N GLY A 580 11.72 39.21 -7.81
CA GLY A 580 11.40 40.46 -8.49
C GLY A 580 11.50 41.62 -7.50
N ARG A 581 12.54 42.45 -7.68
CA ARG A 581 12.62 43.78 -7.06
C ARG A 581 11.91 44.75 -7.99
N ALA A 582 10.73 45.22 -7.58
CA ALA A 582 10.02 46.30 -8.26
C ALA A 582 10.82 47.60 -8.10
N GLU A 583 11.46 48.05 -9.18
CA GLU A 583 11.99 49.41 -9.29
C GLU A 583 10.84 50.38 -9.55
N LYS A 584 10.65 51.31 -8.61
CA LYS A 584 9.85 52.52 -8.79
C LYS A 584 10.57 53.43 -9.79
N CYS A 585 10.07 53.51 -11.03
CA CYS A 585 10.38 54.62 -11.91
C CYS A 585 9.47 55.82 -11.55
N GLY A 586 10.05 56.81 -10.89
CA GLY A 586 9.54 58.18 -10.92
C GLY A 586 10.03 58.85 -12.20
N ALA A 587 9.10 59.39 -12.99
CA ALA A 587 9.40 60.32 -14.08
C ALA A 587 8.47 61.54 -13.94
N ALA A 588 9.11 62.70 -14.04
CA ALA A 588 8.59 64.01 -13.69
C ALA A 588 7.58 64.55 -14.71
N ARG A 589 6.72 65.44 -14.20
CA ARG A 589 5.94 66.44 -14.94
C ARG A 589 6.87 67.52 -15.49
N GLU A 590 6.78 67.80 -16.79
CA GLU A 590 6.83 69.10 -17.48
C GLU A 590 6.02 68.84 -18.78
N GLY A 591 4.90 69.49 -19.11
CA GLY A 591 4.73 70.91 -19.38
C GLY A 591 4.31 71.05 -20.85
N GLY A 592 3.01 71.23 -21.10
CA GLY A 592 2.40 71.33 -22.44
C GLY A 592 0.89 71.21 -22.37
#